data_AF-A0A7K5QSG8-F1
#
_entry.id   AF-A0A7K5QSG8-F1
#
_cell.length_a   1.000
_cell.length_b   1.000
_cell.length_c   1.000
_cell.angle_alpha   90.00
_cell.angle_beta   90.00
_cell.angle_gamma   90.00
#
_symmetry.space_group_name_H-M   'P 1'
#
loop_
_entity.id
_entity.type
_entity.pdbx_description
1 polymer ?
#
loop_
_entity_poly.entity_id
_entity_poly.type
_entity_poly.pdbx_seq_one_letter_code
_entity_poly.pdbx_strand_id
1 'polypeptide(L)'
;MALETCGSCLSYLLVPLALWSIVVNILLYFPNGKALHAASYQHPNHEWCFEGICFSGVMILLLAVILITLECSVFYQCCQSESCNKTYRSFISIVLALLGIAFSGYSCITFTLHLIQGPFCNSSSGWNYIFKDTAGGYLTDYPAWSKCTEPANIVEWNIILLSILIALSGLQLIICILKVAAELKRTLCGTYSVFVQVTKH
;
A
#
# COMPACT_ATOMS: atom_id res chain seq x y z
N MET A 1 25.63 -9.67 -8.30
CA MET A 1 25.23 -9.34 -9.68
C MET A 1 23.72 -9.43 -9.93
N ALA A 2 23.05 -10.59 -10.01
CA ALA A 2 21.60 -10.63 -10.35
C ALA A 2 20.65 -9.94 -9.34
N LEU A 3 20.98 -9.93 -8.04
CA LEU A 3 20.16 -9.27 -7.02
C LEU A 3 20.36 -7.74 -6.98
N GLU A 4 21.48 -7.23 -7.48
CA GLU A 4 21.81 -5.79 -7.44
C GLU A 4 21.08 -5.00 -8.53
N THR A 5 20.88 -5.61 -9.70
CA THR A 5 20.04 -5.07 -10.78
C THR A 5 18.55 -5.10 -10.43
N CYS A 6 18.16 -5.95 -9.47
CA CYS A 6 16.77 -6.14 -9.05
C CYS A 6 16.26 -4.98 -8.16
N GLY A 7 17.13 -4.36 -7.35
CA GLY A 7 16.75 -3.30 -6.41
C GLY A 7 15.99 -2.14 -7.08
N SER A 8 16.52 -1.61 -8.16
CA SER A 8 15.88 -0.52 -8.90
C SER A 8 14.60 -0.94 -9.60
N CYS A 9 14.56 -2.16 -10.15
CA CYS A 9 13.35 -2.71 -10.77
C CYS A 9 12.18 -2.79 -9.76
N LEU A 10 12.48 -3.21 -8.52
CA LEU A 10 11.48 -3.25 -7.45
C LEU A 10 10.89 -1.86 -7.15
N SER A 11 11.70 -0.79 -7.11
CA SER A 11 11.18 0.58 -6.93
C SER A 11 10.25 1.01 -8.06
N TYR A 12 10.63 0.71 -9.30
CA TYR A 12 9.80 1.04 -10.47
C TYR A 12 8.48 0.29 -10.46
N LEU A 13 8.43 -0.93 -9.95
CA LEU A 13 7.18 -1.69 -9.81
C LEU A 13 6.24 -1.08 -8.76
N LEU A 14 6.74 -0.40 -7.72
CA LEU A 14 5.86 0.26 -6.74
C LEU A 14 5.00 1.37 -7.36
N VAL A 15 5.51 2.08 -8.37
CA VAL A 15 4.83 3.23 -8.98
C VAL A 15 3.49 2.84 -9.63
N PRO A 16 3.42 1.90 -10.59
CA PRO A 16 2.15 1.50 -11.18
C PRO A 16 1.21 0.86 -10.16
N LEU A 17 1.73 0.13 -9.16
CA LEU A 17 0.92 -0.42 -8.07
C LEU A 17 0.26 0.68 -7.24
N ALA A 18 1.01 1.73 -6.87
CA ALA A 18 0.48 2.85 -6.10
C ALA A 18 -0.54 3.66 -6.91
N LEU A 19 -0.27 3.90 -8.19
CA LEU A 19 -1.23 4.56 -9.10
C LEU A 19 -2.53 3.76 -9.23
N TRP A 20 -2.43 2.45 -9.40
CA TRP A 20 -3.60 1.58 -9.46
C TRP A 20 -4.37 1.57 -8.13
N SER A 21 -3.66 1.56 -6.98
CA SER A 21 -4.28 1.70 -5.66
C SER A 21 -5.06 3.00 -5.53
N ILE A 22 -4.50 4.14 -5.99
CA ILE A 22 -5.19 5.44 -5.98
C ILE A 22 -6.47 5.37 -6.81
N VAL A 23 -6.40 4.82 -8.03
CA VAL A 23 -7.57 4.68 -8.91
C VAL A 23 -8.66 3.84 -8.24
N VAL A 24 -8.32 2.66 -7.71
CA VAL A 24 -9.29 1.77 -7.07
C VAL A 24 -9.91 2.41 -5.82
N ASN A 25 -9.13 3.13 -5.02
CA ASN A 25 -9.69 3.88 -3.88
C ASN A 25 -10.66 4.99 -4.33
N ILE A 26 -10.38 5.69 -5.45
CA ILE A 26 -11.30 6.69 -6.01
C ILE A 26 -12.59 6.02 -6.51
N LEU A 27 -12.51 4.85 -7.15
CA LEU A 27 -13.70 4.10 -7.56
C LEU A 27 -14.54 3.64 -6.36
N LEU A 28 -13.90 3.32 -5.23
CA LEU A 28 -14.59 2.98 -3.99
C LEU A 28 -15.40 4.17 -3.44
N TYR A 29 -14.93 5.40 -3.67
CA TYR A 29 -15.63 6.63 -3.27
C TYR A 29 -16.88 6.95 -4.09
N PHE A 30 -16.93 6.49 -5.36
CA PHE A 30 -18.05 6.73 -6.26
C PHE A 30 -18.81 5.43 -6.56
N PRO A 31 -19.64 4.93 -5.63
CA PRO A 31 -20.46 3.76 -5.89
C PRO A 31 -21.38 4.01 -7.11
N ASN A 32 -21.34 3.10 -8.09
CA ASN A 32 -22.13 3.15 -9.32
C ASN A 32 -21.95 4.39 -10.21
N GLY A 33 -20.91 5.21 -10.03
CA GLY A 33 -20.65 6.40 -10.87
C GLY A 33 -21.76 7.46 -10.83
N LYS A 34 -22.68 7.38 -9.87
CA LYS A 34 -23.78 8.33 -9.68
C LYS A 34 -23.47 9.23 -8.48
N ALA A 35 -23.16 10.50 -8.74
CA ALA A 35 -22.94 11.52 -7.71
C ALA A 35 -24.20 11.87 -6.89
N LEU A 36 -25.37 11.33 -7.26
CA LEU A 36 -26.68 11.72 -6.71
C LEU A 36 -26.94 11.25 -5.27
N HIS A 37 -26.10 10.39 -4.70
CA HIS A 37 -26.29 9.92 -3.33
C HIS A 37 -25.35 10.61 -2.33
N ALA A 38 -24.36 11.38 -2.78
CA ALA A 38 -23.45 12.09 -1.88
C ALA A 38 -24.10 13.30 -1.15
N ALA A 39 -25.24 13.79 -1.63
CA ALA A 39 -25.87 15.01 -1.11
C ALA A 39 -26.74 14.81 0.15
N SER A 40 -27.10 13.56 0.51
CA SER A 40 -28.03 13.28 1.62
C SER A 40 -27.40 12.56 2.82
N TYR A 41 -26.10 12.20 2.77
CA TYR A 41 -25.40 11.60 3.92
C TYR A 41 -24.65 12.67 4.70
N GLN A 42 -25.41 13.45 5.46
CA GLN A 42 -24.88 14.38 6.43
C GLN A 42 -24.21 13.58 7.57
N HIS A 43 -22.88 13.44 7.49
CA HIS A 43 -21.91 13.08 8.52
C HIS A 43 -22.31 12.01 9.57
N PRO A 44 -21.62 10.86 9.58
CA PRO A 44 -20.41 10.79 10.39
C PRO A 44 -19.24 10.09 9.66
N ASN A 45 -18.03 10.58 9.90
CA ASN A 45 -16.75 9.94 9.59
C ASN A 45 -16.25 10.03 8.12
N HIS A 46 -16.18 11.26 7.60
CA HIS A 46 -15.31 11.57 6.44
C HIS A 46 -13.81 11.35 6.73
N GLU A 47 -13.46 11.04 7.98
CA GLU A 47 -12.08 10.88 8.45
C GLU A 47 -11.48 9.52 8.06
N TRP A 48 -12.29 8.45 8.05
CA TRP A 48 -11.78 7.07 7.90
C TRP A 48 -11.56 6.66 6.44
N CYS A 49 -12.31 7.26 5.49
CA CYS A 49 -12.15 6.96 4.07
C CYS A 49 -10.90 7.62 3.45
N PHE A 50 -10.39 8.69 4.05
CA PHE A 50 -9.20 9.38 3.54
C PHE A 50 -7.90 8.65 3.92
N GLU A 51 -7.92 7.82 4.96
CA GLU A 51 -6.76 7.06 5.43
C GLU A 51 -6.27 6.08 4.35
N GLY A 52 -7.18 5.39 3.66
CA GLY A 52 -6.82 4.43 2.61
C GLY A 52 -6.06 5.05 1.43
N ILE A 53 -6.54 6.18 0.90
CA ILE A 53 -5.92 6.93 -0.22
C ILE A 53 -4.57 7.51 0.21
N CYS A 54 -4.52 8.07 1.43
CA CYS A 54 -3.31 8.70 1.95
C CYS A 54 -2.19 7.66 2.11
N PHE A 55 -2.44 6.57 2.85
CA PHE A 55 -1.38 5.62 3.22
C PHE A 55 -1.02 4.64 2.10
N SER A 56 -1.99 4.01 1.44
CA SER A 56 -1.70 2.98 0.41
C SER A 56 -1.44 3.55 -1.00
N GLY A 57 -1.80 4.81 -1.20
CA GLY A 57 -1.67 5.51 -2.47
C GLY A 57 -0.54 6.54 -2.44
N VAL A 58 -0.81 7.71 -1.87
CA VAL A 58 0.09 8.87 -1.95
C VAL A 58 1.41 8.63 -1.21
N MET A 59 1.37 8.08 0.01
CA MET A 59 2.61 7.83 0.79
C MET A 59 3.50 6.77 0.14
N ILE A 60 2.93 5.66 -0.36
CA ILE A 60 3.69 4.65 -1.10
C ILE A 60 4.26 5.23 -2.40
N LEU A 61 3.50 6.05 -3.14
CA LEU A 61 3.98 6.70 -4.35
C LEU A 61 5.15 7.65 -4.04
N LEU A 62 5.04 8.45 -2.98
CA LEU A 62 6.10 9.36 -2.54
C LEU A 62 7.36 8.58 -2.13
N LEU A 63 7.21 7.52 -1.34
CA LEU A 63 8.31 6.64 -0.96
C LEU A 63 8.98 6.02 -2.20
N ALA A 64 8.20 5.55 -3.17
CA ALA A 64 8.73 4.98 -4.42
C ALA A 64 9.55 6.01 -5.20
N VAL A 65 9.07 7.25 -5.35
CA VAL A 65 9.80 8.33 -6.03
C VAL A 65 11.11 8.68 -5.31
N ILE A 66 11.08 8.78 -3.98
CA ILE A 66 12.28 9.07 -3.18
C ILE A 66 13.29 7.92 -3.32
N LEU A 67 12.84 6.66 -3.25
CA LEU A 67 13.67 5.47 -3.46
C LEU A 67 14.29 5.42 -4.87
N ILE A 68 13.51 5.73 -5.92
CA ILE A 68 14.03 5.82 -7.30
C ILE A 68 15.08 6.93 -7.40
N THR A 69 14.82 8.11 -6.82
CA THR A 69 15.77 9.24 -6.84
C THR A 69 17.06 8.88 -6.13
N LEU A 70 16.96 8.17 -5.01
CA LEU A 70 18.09 7.60 -4.32
C LEU A 70 18.84 6.64 -5.26
N GLU A 71 18.17 5.66 -5.85
CA GLU A 71 18.85 4.66 -6.69
C GLU A 71 19.44 5.24 -7.99
N CYS A 72 18.76 6.17 -8.66
CA CYS A 72 19.22 6.81 -9.90
C CYS A 72 20.51 7.61 -9.70
N SER A 73 20.69 8.28 -8.56
CA SER A 73 21.94 8.98 -8.28
C SER A 73 23.12 8.03 -8.02
N VAL A 74 22.88 6.75 -7.71
CA VAL A 74 23.97 5.75 -7.65
C VAL A 74 24.58 5.53 -9.03
N PHE A 75 23.76 5.53 -10.09
CA PHE A 75 24.20 5.25 -11.46
C PHE A 75 25.10 6.36 -12.02
N TYR A 76 24.83 7.61 -11.67
CA TYR A 76 25.65 8.77 -12.06
C TYR A 76 26.97 8.88 -11.28
N GLN A 77 27.07 8.29 -10.09
CA GLN A 77 28.17 8.55 -9.15
C GLN A 77 29.21 7.42 -9.09
N CYS A 78 29.15 6.44 -10.00
CA CYS A 78 30.21 5.42 -10.18
C CYS A 78 31.60 6.01 -10.53
N CYS A 79 31.75 7.33 -10.68
CA CYS A 79 33.02 7.99 -10.96
C CYS A 79 33.51 8.98 -9.88
N GLN A 80 32.92 9.07 -8.69
CA GLN A 80 33.44 10.01 -7.67
C GLN A 80 33.46 9.42 -6.25
N SER A 81 34.66 9.33 -5.70
CA SER A 81 34.93 8.80 -4.36
C SER A 81 34.31 9.68 -3.27
N GLU A 82 33.35 9.15 -2.51
CA GLU A 82 32.86 9.77 -1.28
C GLU A 82 32.35 8.69 -0.30
N SER A 83 33.19 8.33 0.68
CA SER A 83 32.88 7.26 1.66
C SER A 83 31.84 7.68 2.71
N CYS A 84 31.71 8.98 3.00
CA CYS A 84 30.78 9.49 4.03
C CYS A 84 29.31 9.52 3.56
N ASN A 85 29.08 9.87 2.29
CA ASN A 85 27.73 9.95 1.70
C ASN A 85 27.08 8.57 1.54
N LYS A 86 27.89 7.52 1.35
CA LYS A 86 27.40 6.15 1.10
C LYS A 86 26.67 5.53 2.30
N THR A 87 27.14 5.76 3.52
CA THR A 87 26.54 5.21 4.75
C THR A 87 25.21 5.87 5.08
N TYR A 88 25.16 7.21 5.03
CA TYR A 88 23.93 7.98 5.29
C TYR A 88 22.81 7.61 4.31
N ARG A 89 23.17 7.45 3.03
CA ARG A 89 22.26 7.05 1.96
C ARG A 89 21.72 5.63 2.12
N SER A 90 22.56 4.70 2.53
CA SER A 90 22.15 3.32 2.83
C SER A 90 21.18 3.29 4.02
N PHE A 91 21.45 4.09 5.05
CA PHE A 91 20.57 4.21 6.21
C PHE A 91 19.19 4.78 5.82
N ILE A 92 19.15 5.85 5.02
CA ILE A 92 17.89 6.41 4.52
C ILE A 92 17.10 5.38 3.69
N SER A 93 17.75 4.64 2.78
CA SER A 93 17.07 3.62 1.97
C SER A 93 16.39 2.56 2.84
N ILE A 94 17.08 2.08 3.87
CA ILE A 94 16.54 1.10 4.82
C ILE A 94 15.34 1.69 5.58
N VAL A 95 15.45 2.92 6.09
CA VAL A 95 14.35 3.59 6.81
C VAL A 95 13.13 3.77 5.92
N LEU A 96 13.31 4.20 4.66
CA LEU A 96 12.22 4.34 3.70
C LEU A 96 11.57 2.99 3.35
N ALA A 97 12.36 1.93 3.20
CA ALA A 97 11.83 0.59 2.97
C ALA A 97 11.01 0.06 4.16
N LEU A 98 11.46 0.32 5.40
CA LEU A 98 10.71 0.00 6.62
C LEU A 98 9.40 0.80 6.73
N LEU A 99 9.42 2.09 6.37
CA LEU A 99 8.19 2.89 6.27
C LEU A 99 7.25 2.33 5.21
N GLY A 100 7.77 1.85 4.08
CA GLY A 100 6.98 1.16 3.05
C GLY A 100 6.28 -0.09 3.57
N ILE A 101 6.97 -0.89 4.40
CA ILE A 101 6.38 -2.04 5.10
C ILE A 101 5.28 -1.58 6.06
N ALA A 102 5.54 -0.54 6.86
CA ALA A 102 4.58 -0.03 7.83
C ALA A 102 3.29 0.49 7.17
N PHE A 103 3.41 1.31 6.12
CA PHE A 103 2.25 1.85 5.40
C PHE A 103 1.49 0.78 4.63
N SER A 104 2.19 -0.11 3.91
CA SER A 104 1.54 -1.21 3.17
C SER A 104 0.84 -2.18 4.12
N GLY A 105 1.51 -2.54 5.23
CA GLY A 105 0.96 -3.41 6.26
C GLY A 105 -0.27 -2.81 6.95
N TYR A 106 -0.20 -1.54 7.34
CA TYR A 106 -1.33 -0.82 7.90
C TYR A 106 -2.52 -0.81 6.95
N SER A 107 -2.30 -0.48 5.68
CA SER A 107 -3.37 -0.43 4.69
C SER A 107 -4.03 -1.80 4.44
N CYS A 108 -3.25 -2.88 4.39
CA CYS A 108 -3.76 -4.24 4.23
C CYS A 108 -4.68 -4.64 5.40
N ILE A 109 -4.29 -4.30 6.64
CA ILE A 109 -5.12 -4.53 7.83
C ILE A 109 -6.41 -3.70 7.76
N THR A 110 -6.33 -2.40 7.46
CA THR A 110 -7.51 -1.54 7.39
C THR A 110 -8.49 -1.98 6.31
N PHE A 111 -8.00 -2.39 5.13
CA PHE A 111 -8.88 -2.89 4.06
C PHE A 111 -9.54 -4.22 4.44
N THR A 112 -8.82 -5.10 5.13
CA THR A 112 -9.39 -6.35 5.65
C THR A 112 -10.47 -6.08 6.70
N LEU A 113 -10.24 -5.12 7.60
CA LEU A 113 -11.23 -4.71 8.60
C LEU A 113 -12.48 -4.11 7.93
N HIS A 114 -12.31 -3.24 6.93
CA HIS A 114 -13.43 -2.72 6.15
C HIS A 114 -14.19 -3.83 5.40
N LEU A 115 -13.48 -4.82 4.86
CA LEU A 115 -14.11 -5.96 4.20
C LEU A 115 -14.93 -6.80 5.19
N ILE A 116 -14.43 -7.01 6.41
CA ILE A 116 -15.14 -7.77 7.45
C ILE A 116 -16.36 -7.00 7.99
N GLN A 117 -16.23 -5.69 8.18
CA GLN A 117 -17.31 -4.83 8.67
C GLN A 117 -18.46 -4.72 7.65
N GLY A 118 -18.13 -4.72 6.36
CA GLY A 118 -19.07 -4.61 5.26
C GLY A 118 -19.53 -3.17 4.99
N PRO A 119 -20.21 -2.94 3.86
CA PRO A 119 -20.63 -1.61 3.44
C PRO A 119 -21.78 -1.07 4.30
N PHE A 120 -21.87 0.25 4.34
CA PHE A 120 -23.05 0.93 4.87
C PHE A 120 -24.20 0.83 3.86
N CYS A 121 -25.34 0.30 4.28
CA CYS A 121 -26.50 0.15 3.41
C CYS A 121 -27.82 0.38 4.16
N ASN A 122 -28.88 0.65 3.40
CA ASN A 122 -30.22 0.78 3.94
C ASN A 122 -30.91 -0.59 3.99
N SER A 123 -31.49 -0.90 5.15
CA SER A 123 -32.34 -2.08 5.33
C SER A 123 -33.72 -1.65 5.82
N SER A 124 -34.61 -2.61 6.08
CA SER A 124 -35.96 -2.34 6.61
C SER A 124 -35.95 -1.61 7.97
N SER A 125 -34.84 -1.64 8.69
CA SER A 125 -34.60 -0.94 9.96
C SER A 125 -33.89 0.42 9.82
N GLY A 126 -33.63 0.88 8.60
CA GLY A 126 -32.89 2.11 8.31
C GLY A 126 -31.43 1.88 7.92
N TRP A 127 -30.67 2.97 7.83
CA TRP A 127 -29.27 3.00 7.42
C TRP A 127 -28.34 2.49 8.53
N ASN A 128 -27.74 1.32 8.36
CA ASN A 128 -26.87 0.70 9.36
C ASN A 128 -25.80 -0.22 8.74
N TYR A 129 -24.75 -0.52 9.49
CA TYR A 129 -23.77 -1.56 9.15
C TYR A 129 -24.28 -2.95 9.52
N ILE A 130 -25.15 -3.51 8.67
CA ILE A 130 -25.87 -4.77 8.98
C ILE A 130 -24.98 -6.01 9.06
N PHE A 131 -23.74 -5.94 8.55
CA PHE A 131 -22.79 -7.06 8.51
C PHE A 131 -21.71 -7.01 9.59
N LYS A 132 -21.69 -5.96 10.41
CA LYS A 132 -20.66 -5.77 11.44
C LYS A 132 -20.59 -6.94 12.43
N ASP A 133 -21.75 -7.50 12.80
CA ASP A 133 -21.84 -8.60 13.76
C ASP A 133 -21.62 -9.98 13.12
N THR A 134 -21.57 -10.07 11.79
CA THR A 134 -21.34 -11.34 11.08
C THR A 134 -19.87 -11.69 10.89
N ALA A 135 -18.93 -10.82 11.31
CA ALA A 135 -17.49 -11.04 11.21
C ALA A 135 -17.03 -11.56 9.83
N GLY A 136 -17.63 -11.06 8.75
CA GLY A 136 -17.32 -11.49 7.38
C GLY A 136 -18.11 -12.70 6.85
N GLY A 137 -19.05 -13.26 7.61
CA GLY A 137 -19.92 -14.37 7.16
C GLY A 137 -20.76 -14.05 5.91
N TYR A 138 -21.05 -12.76 5.68
CA TYR A 138 -21.76 -12.31 4.48
C TYR A 138 -20.96 -12.52 3.18
N LEU A 139 -19.64 -12.76 3.25
CA LEU A 139 -18.81 -13.03 2.07
C LEU A 139 -19.10 -14.41 1.46
N THR A 140 -19.53 -15.37 2.28
CA THR A 140 -19.93 -16.72 1.84
C THR A 140 -21.43 -16.82 1.63
N ASP A 141 -22.21 -16.03 2.37
CA ASP A 141 -23.66 -16.04 2.32
C ASP A 141 -24.21 -15.01 1.33
N TYR A 142 -24.14 -15.32 0.03
CA TYR A 142 -24.78 -14.56 -1.05
C TYR A 142 -26.26 -14.16 -0.78
N PRO A 143 -27.14 -15.01 -0.20
CA PRO A 143 -28.51 -14.58 0.09
C PRO A 143 -28.58 -13.45 1.14
N ALA A 144 -27.56 -13.28 1.98
CA ALA A 144 -27.50 -12.18 2.95
C ALA A 144 -27.36 -10.81 2.28
N TRP A 145 -26.90 -10.73 1.02
CA TRP A 145 -26.75 -9.47 0.28
C TRP A 145 -28.11 -8.82 -0.01
N SER A 146 -29.17 -9.62 -0.12
CA SER A 146 -30.56 -9.14 -0.31
C SER A 146 -31.10 -8.31 0.86
N LYS A 147 -30.43 -8.34 2.02
CA LYS A 147 -30.78 -7.50 3.19
C LYS A 147 -30.47 -6.03 2.98
N CYS A 148 -29.56 -5.70 2.06
CA CYS A 148 -29.30 -4.34 1.61
C CYS A 148 -30.18 -4.01 0.40
N THR A 149 -31.20 -3.18 0.60
CA THR A 149 -32.15 -2.83 -0.46
C THR A 149 -31.64 -1.66 -1.30
N GLU A 150 -30.98 -0.68 -0.67
CA GLU A 150 -30.37 0.47 -1.33
C GLU A 150 -28.99 0.77 -0.72
N PRO A 151 -27.98 1.16 -1.52
CA PRO A 151 -27.96 1.20 -3.00
C PRO A 151 -27.75 -0.17 -3.66
N ALA A 152 -28.26 -0.33 -4.90
CA ALA A 152 -28.18 -1.60 -5.65
C ALA A 152 -26.72 -2.02 -5.93
N ASN A 153 -26.42 -3.32 -5.71
CA ASN A 153 -25.11 -3.96 -5.91
C ASN A 153 -23.94 -3.34 -5.13
N ILE A 154 -24.22 -2.59 -4.06
CA ILE A 154 -23.18 -1.95 -3.24
C ILE A 154 -22.27 -2.97 -2.56
N VAL A 155 -22.83 -4.12 -2.17
CA VAL A 155 -22.11 -5.20 -1.49
C VAL A 155 -21.04 -5.79 -2.40
N GLU A 156 -21.43 -6.19 -3.61
CA GLU A 156 -20.52 -6.73 -4.61
C GLU A 156 -19.43 -5.71 -5.00
N TRP A 157 -19.82 -4.45 -5.23
CA TRP A 157 -18.88 -3.37 -5.56
C TRP A 157 -17.80 -3.18 -4.50
N ASN A 158 -18.19 -3.11 -3.23
CA ASN A 158 -17.24 -2.95 -2.13
C ASN A 158 -16.35 -4.19 -1.95
N ILE A 159 -16.91 -5.40 -2.03
CA ILE A 159 -16.13 -6.65 -1.91
C ILE A 159 -15.04 -6.70 -2.98
N ILE A 160 -15.40 -6.44 -4.24
CA ILE A 160 -14.45 -6.50 -5.36
C ILE A 160 -13.33 -5.47 -5.20
N LEU A 161 -13.68 -4.21 -4.95
CA LEU A 161 -12.68 -3.14 -4.85
C LEU A 161 -11.79 -3.29 -3.61
N LEU A 162 -12.35 -3.64 -2.45
CA LEU A 162 -11.56 -3.89 -1.24
C LEU A 162 -10.64 -5.10 -1.41
N SER A 163 -11.10 -6.17 -2.07
CA SER A 163 -10.27 -7.34 -2.39
C SER A 163 -9.09 -6.96 -3.28
N ILE A 164 -9.32 -6.15 -4.32
CA ILE A 164 -8.24 -5.64 -5.18
C ILE A 164 -7.24 -4.80 -4.36
N LEU A 165 -7.71 -3.91 -3.48
CA LEU A 165 -6.84 -3.10 -2.62
C LEU A 165 -5.99 -3.93 -1.66
N ILE A 166 -6.56 -5.00 -1.07
CA ILE A 166 -5.83 -5.96 -0.25
C ILE A 166 -4.73 -6.65 -1.06
N ALA A 167 -5.04 -7.08 -2.29
CA ALA A 167 -4.05 -7.71 -3.17
C ALA A 167 -2.90 -6.75 -3.54
N LEU A 168 -3.21 -5.49 -3.88
CA LEU A 168 -2.20 -4.48 -4.21
C LEU A 168 -1.31 -4.14 -3.02
N SER A 169 -1.91 -3.88 -1.85
CA SER A 169 -1.15 -3.58 -0.63
C SER A 169 -0.32 -4.78 -0.16
N GLY A 170 -0.83 -6.00 -0.33
CA GLY A 170 -0.06 -7.23 -0.12
C GLY A 170 1.15 -7.33 -1.06
N LEU A 171 0.99 -7.00 -2.33
CA LEU A 171 2.10 -7.02 -3.28
C LEU A 171 3.12 -5.91 -2.98
N GLN A 172 2.67 -4.71 -2.61
CA GLN A 172 3.55 -3.62 -2.14
C GLN A 172 4.36 -4.04 -0.90
N LEU A 173 3.73 -4.73 0.06
CA LEU A 173 4.38 -5.25 1.26
C LEU A 173 5.48 -6.26 0.91
N ILE A 174 5.19 -7.21 0.02
CA ILE A 174 6.17 -8.21 -0.45
C ILE A 174 7.37 -7.51 -1.10
N ILE A 175 7.12 -6.53 -1.98
CA ILE A 175 8.21 -5.79 -2.65
C ILE A 175 9.06 -5.00 -1.64
N CYS A 176 8.43 -4.35 -0.65
CA CYS A 176 9.16 -3.63 0.39
C CYS A 176 10.04 -4.56 1.24
N ILE A 177 9.57 -5.76 1.58
CA ILE A 177 10.37 -6.78 2.28
C ILE A 177 11.57 -7.22 1.43
N LEU A 178 11.35 -7.49 0.13
CA LEU A 178 12.43 -7.84 -0.79
C LEU A 178 13.48 -6.72 -0.90
N LYS A 179 13.04 -5.45 -0.87
CA LYS A 179 13.95 -4.31 -0.80
C LYS A 179 14.79 -4.28 0.47
N VAL A 180 14.18 -4.47 1.64
CA VAL A 180 14.94 -4.54 2.90
C VAL A 180 15.99 -5.64 2.85
N ALA A 181 15.64 -6.82 2.32
CA ALA A 181 16.59 -7.92 2.15
C ALA A 181 17.74 -7.57 1.18
N ALA A 182 17.43 -6.90 0.06
CA ALA A 182 18.43 -6.45 -0.91
C ALA A 182 19.38 -5.39 -0.31
N GLU A 183 18.85 -4.41 0.43
CA GLU A 183 19.63 -3.37 1.10
C GLU A 183 20.48 -3.90 2.26
N LEU A 184 19.96 -4.87 3.01
CA LEU A 184 20.70 -5.54 4.08
C LEU A 184 21.88 -6.32 3.50
N LYS A 185 21.67 -7.04 2.39
CA LYS A 185 22.76 -7.74 1.68
C LYS A 185 23.81 -6.75 1.17
N ARG A 186 23.39 -5.61 0.62
CA ARG A 186 24.28 -4.55 0.13
C ARG A 186 25.13 -3.98 1.27
N THR A 187 24.51 -3.76 2.43
CA THR A 187 25.20 -3.28 3.63
C THR A 187 26.22 -4.30 4.12
N LEU A 188 25.80 -5.56 4.32
CA LEU A 188 26.70 -6.63 4.78
C LEU A 188 27.89 -6.84 3.82
N CYS A 189 27.64 -6.94 2.51
CA CYS A 189 28.69 -7.12 1.50
C CYS A 189 29.60 -5.88 1.37
N GLY A 190 29.07 -4.68 1.59
CA GLY A 190 29.83 -3.45 1.74
C GLY A 190 30.75 -3.47 2.97
N THR A 191 30.27 -4.00 4.10
CA THR A 191 31.10 -4.14 5.31
C THR A 191 32.24 -5.14 5.13
N TYR A 192 32.02 -6.24 4.40
CA TYR A 192 33.10 -7.20 4.08
C TYR A 192 34.19 -6.59 3.20
N SER A 193 33.85 -5.71 2.25
CA SER A 193 34.85 -5.02 1.41
C SER A 193 35.62 -3.94 2.18
N VAL A 194 35.01 -3.31 3.19
CA VAL A 194 35.70 -2.38 4.11
C VAL A 194 36.68 -3.13 5.03
N PHE A 195 36.32 -4.30 5.57
CA PHE A 195 37.23 -5.09 6.41
C PHE A 195 38.47 -5.64 5.65
N VAL A 196 38.36 -5.86 4.34
CA VAL A 196 39.51 -6.27 3.51
C VAL A 196 40.48 -5.11 3.23
N GLN A 197 40.03 -3.85 3.35
CA GLN A 197 40.92 -2.68 3.21
C GLN A 197 41.67 -2.35 4.50
N VAL A 198 41.12 -2.65 5.69
CA VAL A 198 41.77 -2.34 6.99
C VAL A 198 42.85 -3.35 7.37
N THR A 199 42.88 -4.53 6.74
CA THR A 199 43.89 -5.58 7.01
C THR A 199 45.11 -5.54 6.09
N LYS A 200 45.23 -4.52 5.23
CA LYS A 200 46.45 -4.22 4.47
C LYS A 200 47.15 -2.99 5.05
N HIS A 201 47.78 -3.14 6.21
CA HIS A 201 48.94 -2.35 6.59
C HIS A 201 49.85 -3.15 7.52
#